data_AF-A0A6J8FIN9-F1
#
_entry.id   AF-A0A6J8FIN9-F1
#
_cell.length_a   1.000
_cell.length_b   1.000
_cell.length_c   1.000
_cell.angle_alpha   90.00
_cell.angle_beta   90.00
_cell.angle_gamma   90.00
#
_symmetry.space_group_name_H-M   'P 1'
#
loop_
_entity.id
_entity.type
_entity.pdbx_description
1 polymer ?
#
loop_
_entity_poly.entity_id
_entity_poly.type
_entity_poly.pdbx_seq_one_letter_code
_entity_poly.pdbx_strand_id
1 'polypeptide(L)'
;MSGKAPAPLCLRSLKKEDLNYEGRVRAEKHKDELIIDYTAYLAAHPEITPLLHDIMQHLLLQKPDHPLAAMSEFVRARTSSFS
;
A
#
# COMPACT_ATOMS: atom_id res chain seq x y z
N MET A 1 0.77 -27.71 -11.73
CA MET A 1 1.20 -27.33 -10.37
C MET A 1 0.20 -26.33 -9.84
N SER A 2 -0.52 -26.67 -8.78
CA SER A 2 -1.67 -25.89 -8.29
C SER A 2 -1.18 -24.62 -7.59
N GLY A 3 -1.34 -23.48 -8.26
CA GLY A 3 -1.04 -22.15 -7.74
C GLY A 3 -2.04 -21.78 -6.66
N LYS A 4 -1.80 -22.25 -5.43
CA LYS A 4 -2.56 -21.86 -4.26
C LYS A 4 -2.32 -20.37 -4.05
N ALA A 5 -3.34 -19.55 -4.31
CA ALA A 5 -3.31 -18.13 -4.00
C ALA A 5 -2.82 -17.94 -2.55
N PRO A 6 -1.93 -16.97 -2.28
CA PRO A 6 -1.51 -16.69 -0.92
C PRO A 6 -2.76 -16.41 -0.08
N ALA A 7 -2.79 -16.98 1.12
CA ALA A 7 -3.93 -16.84 2.02
C ALA A 7 -4.33 -15.36 2.11
N PRO A 8 -5.63 -15.04 2.05
CA PRO A 8 -6.06 -13.65 2.16
C PRO A 8 -5.45 -13.09 3.43
N LEU A 9 -4.75 -11.95 3.32
CA LEU A 9 -4.28 -11.18 4.46
C LEU A 9 -5.41 -11.20 5.47
N CYS A 10 -5.16 -11.74 6.67
CA CYS A 10 -6.15 -11.79 7.72
C CYS A 10 -6.47 -10.33 8.04
N LEU A 11 -7.48 -9.78 7.35
CA LEU A 11 -8.06 -8.47 7.54
C LEU A 11 -8.79 -8.51 8.89
N ARG A 12 -8.03 -8.71 9.97
CA ARG A 12 -8.48 -8.43 11.33
C ARG A 12 -8.72 -6.94 11.34
N SER A 13 -9.95 -6.56 11.01
CA SER A 13 -10.53 -5.23 11.12
C SER A 13 -9.47 -4.14 11.03
N LEU A 14 -9.14 -3.68 9.81
CA LEU A 14 -8.37 -2.45 9.59
C LEU A 14 -9.19 -1.25 10.12
N LYS A 15 -9.44 -1.22 11.44
CA LYS A 15 -9.66 0.02 12.15
C LYS A 15 -8.38 0.80 11.90
N LYS A 16 -8.52 1.96 11.27
CA LYS A 16 -7.43 2.94 11.16
C LYS A 16 -6.73 2.95 12.51
N GLU A 17 -5.48 2.50 12.57
CA GLU A 17 -4.78 2.45 13.84
C GLU A 17 -4.72 3.87 14.37
N ASP A 18 -5.40 4.11 15.49
CA ASP A 18 -5.25 5.35 16.22
C ASP A 18 -3.77 5.45 16.59
N LEU A 19 -3.10 6.53 16.18
CA LEU A 19 -1.69 6.83 16.46
C LEU A 19 -1.51 7.18 17.95
N ASN A 20 -2.07 6.37 18.85
CA ASN A 20 -1.98 6.48 20.30
C ASN A 20 -0.91 5.53 20.85
N TYR A 21 -0.58 5.72 22.13
CA TYR A 21 0.46 4.95 22.82
C TYR A 21 0.20 3.43 22.73
N GLU A 22 -1.05 3.00 22.93
CA GLU A 22 -1.44 1.59 22.86
C GLU A 22 -1.28 0.99 21.46
N GLY A 23 -1.53 1.78 20.41
CA GLY A 23 -1.27 1.40 19.02
C GLY A 23 0.22 1.15 18.78
N ARG A 24 1.07 2.09 19.22
CA ARG A 24 2.53 1.94 19.13
C ARG A 24 3.04 0.70 19.86
N VAL A 25 2.59 0.46 21.09
CA VAL A 25 3.03 -0.71 21.88
C VAL A 25 2.64 -2.02 21.21
N ARG A 26 1.44 -2.10 20.61
CA ARG A 26 1.03 -3.29 19.84
C ARG A 26 1.88 -3.51 18.60
N ALA A 27 2.17 -2.45 17.84
CA ALA A 27 3.00 -2.51 16.65
C ALA A 27 4.43 -2.95 17.00
N GLU A 28 5.02 -2.40 18.07
CA GLU A 28 6.35 -2.82 18.55
C GLU A 28 6.38 -4.30 18.98
N LYS A 29 5.35 -4.77 19.69
CA LYS A 29 5.28 -6.16 20.15
C LYS A 29 5.18 -7.18 19.00
N HIS A 30 4.58 -6.81 17.88
CA HIS A 30 4.36 -7.69 16.72
C HIS A 30 5.17 -7.25 15.50
N LYS A 31 6.21 -6.45 15.71
CA LYS A 31 6.95 -5.79 14.64
C LYS A 31 7.51 -6.79 13.63
N ASP A 32 8.08 -7.89 14.11
CA ASP A 32 8.72 -8.89 13.26
C ASP A 32 7.69 -9.65 12.42
N GLU A 33 6.53 -10.00 13.00
CA GLU A 33 5.40 -10.60 12.28
C GLU A 33 4.86 -9.64 11.21
N LEU A 34 4.68 -8.36 11.56
CA LEU A 34 4.23 -7.32 10.63
C LEU A 34 5.23 -7.12 9.47
N ILE A 35 6.54 -7.14 9.75
CA ILE A 35 7.58 -7.03 8.72
C ILE A 35 7.53 -8.23 7.77
N ILE A 36 7.36 -9.44 8.31
CA ILE A 36 7.26 -10.66 7.50
C ILE A 36 6.04 -10.60 6.59
N ASP A 37 4.86 -10.29 7.15
CA ASP A 37 3.61 -10.22 6.40
C ASP A 37 3.65 -9.12 5.32
N TYR A 38 4.18 -7.94 5.67
CA TYR A 38 4.35 -6.83 4.74
C TYR A 38 5.31 -7.18 3.59
N THR A 39 6.45 -7.80 3.91
CA THR A 39 7.46 -8.20 2.93
C THR A 39 6.90 -9.27 2.00
N ALA A 40 6.18 -10.25 2.53
CA ALA A 40 5.52 -11.29 1.75
C ALA A 40 4.46 -10.69 0.80
N TYR A 41 3.68 -9.71 1.28
CA TYR A 41 2.69 -9.02 0.46
C TYR A 41 3.34 -8.25 -0.70
N LEU A 42 4.38 -7.45 -0.42
CA LEU A 42 5.09 -6.74 -1.49
C LEU A 42 5.76 -7.68 -2.49
N ALA A 43 6.32 -8.80 -2.02
CA ALA A 43 6.91 -9.80 -2.92
C ALA A 43 5.86 -10.47 -3.82
N ALA A 44 4.63 -10.65 -3.33
CA ALA A 44 3.51 -11.17 -4.10
C ALA A 44 2.94 -10.15 -5.11
N HIS A 45 3.21 -8.86 -4.92
CA HIS A 45 2.68 -7.75 -5.70
C HIS A 45 3.79 -6.81 -6.19
N PRO A 46 4.66 -7.27 -7.11
CA PRO A 46 5.81 -6.49 -7.61
C PRO A 46 5.40 -5.19 -8.32
N GLU A 47 4.15 -5.06 -8.75
CA GLU A 47 3.58 -3.87 -9.38
C GLU A 47 3.38 -2.68 -8.42
N ILE A 48 3.30 -2.93 -7.10
CA ILE A 48 2.95 -1.90 -6.12
C ILE A 48 4.06 -0.86 -5.96
N THR A 49 5.31 -1.30 -5.77
CA THR A 49 6.43 -0.37 -5.52
C THR A 49 6.68 0.59 -6.69
N PRO A 50 6.73 0.14 -7.96
CA PRO A 50 6.84 1.05 -9.11
C PRO A 50 5.65 2.00 -9.23
N LEU A 51 4.42 1.52 -9.00
CA LEU A 51 3.22 2.37 -9.06
C LEU A 51 3.28 3.50 -8.03
N LEU A 52 3.63 3.19 -6.78
CA LEU A 52 3.79 4.18 -5.72
C LEU A 52 4.88 5.19 -6.06
N HIS A 53 6.02 4.72 -6.60
CA HIS A 53 7.09 5.60 -7.04
C HIS A 53 6.62 6.59 -8.11
N ASP A 54 5.90 6.12 -9.13
CA ASP A 54 5.41 6.97 -10.21
C ASP A 54 4.40 8.01 -9.71
N ILE A 55 3.50 7.62 -8.80
CA ILE A 55 2.54 8.55 -8.17
C ILE A 55 3.28 9.64 -7.40
N MET A 56 4.26 9.24 -6.58
CA MET A 56 5.05 10.19 -5.79
C MET A 56 5.85 11.14 -6.69
N GLN A 57 6.46 10.62 -7.75
CA GLN A 57 7.18 11.43 -8.73
C GLN A 57 6.25 12.44 -9.40
N HIS A 58 5.05 12.03 -9.81
CA HIS A 58 4.05 12.93 -10.38
C HIS A 58 3.70 14.07 -9.42
N LEU A 59 3.41 13.76 -8.15
CA LEU A 59 3.07 14.76 -7.15
C LEU A 59 4.21 15.73 -6.86
N LEU A 60 5.44 15.24 -6.71
CA LEU A 60 6.59 16.07 -6.36
C LEU A 60 7.01 17.00 -7.51
N LEU A 61 6.75 16.60 -8.75
CA LEU A 61 7.00 17.43 -9.94
C LEU A 61 5.89 18.47 -10.14
N GLN A 62 4.63 18.05 -10.10
CA GLN A 62 3.49 18.93 -10.41
C GLN A 62 3.09 19.84 -9.24
N LYS A 63 3.35 19.41 -8.01
CA LYS A 63 2.99 20.12 -6.76
C LYS A 63 1.57 20.71 -6.80
N PRO A 64 0.55 19.89 -7.10
CA PRO A 64 -0.82 20.37 -7.25
C PRO A 64 -1.38 20.85 -5.91
N ASP A 65 -2.27 21.84 -5.95
CA ASP A 65 -2.99 22.34 -4.76
C ASP A 65 -3.87 21.27 -4.10
N HIS A 66 -4.25 20.24 -4.86
CA HIS A 66 -5.09 19.12 -4.44
C HIS A 66 -4.40 17.77 -4.72
N PRO A 67 -3.39 17.37 -3.91
CA PRO A 67 -2.56 16.20 -4.19
C PRO A 67 -3.33 14.89 -4.25
N LEU A 68 -4.31 14.66 -3.37
CA LEU A 68 -5.09 13.42 -3.37
C LEU A 68 -5.96 13.28 -4.63
N ALA A 69 -6.50 14.39 -5.14
CA ALA A 69 -7.26 14.39 -6.39
C ALA A 69 -6.35 14.04 -7.58
N ALA A 70 -5.18 14.69 -7.66
CA ALA A 70 -4.18 14.42 -8.69
C ALA A 70 -3.69 12.96 -8.67
N MET A 71 -3.49 12.36 -7.49
CA MET A 71 -3.16 10.93 -7.38
C MET A 71 -4.25 10.05 -7.99
N SER A 72 -5.52 10.31 -7.65
CA SER A 72 -6.66 9.53 -8.16
C SER A 72 -6.76 9.60 -9.69
N GLU A 73 -6.58 10.79 -10.25
CA GLU A 73 -6.58 11.01 -11.69
C GLU A 73 -5.40 10.30 -12.38
N PHE A 74 -4.20 10.41 -11.80
CA PHE A 74 -3.01 9.73 -12.32
C PHE A 74 -3.21 8.21 -12.39
N VAL A 75 -3.71 7.60 -11.31
CA VAL A 75 -3.98 6.16 -11.28
C VAL A 75 -5.04 5.79 -12.32
N ARG A 76 -6.13 6.57 -12.41
CA ARG A 76 -7.22 6.33 -13.38
C ARG A 76 -6.72 6.39 -14.81
N ALA A 77 -5.98 7.44 -15.18
CA ALA A 77 -5.42 7.62 -16.52
C ALA A 77 -4.49 6.45 -16.92
N ARG A 78 -3.68 5.97 -15.96
CA ARG A 78 -2.81 4.82 -16.17
C ARG A 78 -3.60 3.54 -16.38
N THR A 79 -4.62 3.26 -15.56
CA THR A 79 -5.43 2.04 -15.69
C THR A 79 -6.29 2.01 -16.96
N SER A 80 -6.78 3.16 -17.42
CA SER A 80 -7.58 3.27 -18.65
C SER A 80 -6.76 3.04 -19.91
N SER A 81 -5.45 3.27 -19.86
CA SER A 81 -4.54 3.09 -21.02
C SER A 81 -4.20 1.62 -21.28
N PHE A 82 -4.61 0.69 -20.41
CA PHE A 82 -4.42 -0.75 -20.56
C PHE A 82 -5.70 -1.51 -20.94
N SER A 83 -6.79 -0.80 -21.31
CA SER A 83 -8.03 -1.38 -21.83
C SER A 83 -8.19 -1.12 -23.32
#